data_AF-A0A844YGN9-F1
#
_entry.id   AF-A0A844YGN9-F1
#
_cell.length_a   1.000
_cell.length_b   1.000
_cell.length_c   1.000
_cell.angle_alpha   90.00
_cell.angle_beta   90.00
_cell.angle_gamma   90.00
#
_symmetry.space_group_name_H-M   'P 1'
#
loop_
_entity.id
_entity.type
_entity.pdbx_description
1 polymer ?
#
loop_
_entity_poly.entity_id
_entity_poly.type
_entity_poly.pdbx_seq_one_letter_code
_entity_poly.pdbx_strand_id
1 'polypeptide(L)'
;MEVKAADLSKALRRHVVPLLVEAGFDDVTGRRFWRHRYGRIDHVEISSLSTYRALTAQATTASFVVRMAISLEHYGFENDPFHKHHIAMGPSGPRPNENQMPIRGVVCPKDAPPLRLGRWGWECETLWRVTSVAEADQAAVDLREQFTRYALEWLETEWDVQDILALLHWQESRLFIAKSENGSHLQLDAELPGSAIRNAHIAMAENAKKNPHRGRKATQ
;
A
#
# COMPACT_ATOMS: atom_id res chain seq x y z
N MET A 1 -16.89 -27.39 -5.15
CA MET A 1 -15.60 -27.49 -4.43
C MET A 1 -15.35 -26.13 -3.82
N GLU A 2 -15.16 -26.03 -2.50
CA GLU A 2 -14.93 -24.74 -1.83
C GLU A 2 -13.54 -24.20 -2.20
N VAL A 3 -13.49 -22.98 -2.75
CA VAL A 3 -12.23 -22.32 -3.13
C VAL A 3 -11.46 -21.90 -1.87
N LYS A 4 -10.13 -22.09 -1.86
CA LYS A 4 -9.27 -21.78 -0.72
C LYS A 4 -8.23 -20.72 -1.07
N ALA A 5 -7.64 -20.11 -0.04
CA ALA A 5 -6.52 -19.19 -0.22
C ALA A 5 -5.35 -19.78 -1.03
N ALA A 6 -5.15 -21.11 -1.00
CA ALA A 6 -4.14 -21.78 -1.81
C ALA A 6 -4.40 -21.68 -3.32
N ASP A 7 -5.67 -21.69 -3.75
CA ASP A 7 -6.04 -21.56 -5.16
C ASP A 7 -5.75 -20.15 -5.67
N LEU A 8 -6.09 -19.13 -4.87
CA LEU A 8 -5.67 -17.76 -5.12
C LEU A 8 -4.13 -17.64 -5.21
N SER A 9 -3.40 -18.26 -4.28
CA SER A 9 -1.93 -18.21 -4.31
C SER A 9 -1.35 -18.79 -5.61
N LYS A 10 -1.97 -19.82 -6.19
CA LYS A 10 -1.55 -20.37 -7.50
C LYS A 10 -1.83 -19.38 -8.63
N ALA A 11 -3.01 -18.75 -8.64
CA ALA A 11 -3.38 -17.74 -9.62
C ALA A 11 -2.47 -16.51 -9.57
N LEU A 12 -2.19 -15.98 -8.37
CA LEU A 12 -1.29 -14.83 -8.18
C LEU A 12 0.13 -15.14 -8.67
N ARG A 13 0.67 -16.33 -8.40
CA ARG A 13 1.99 -16.75 -8.89
C ARG A 13 2.07 -16.83 -10.41
N ARG A 14 0.96 -17.13 -11.07
CA ARG A 14 0.88 -17.20 -12.53
C ARG A 14 0.81 -15.82 -13.17
N HIS A 15 0.01 -14.92 -12.61
CA HIS A 15 -0.38 -13.69 -13.30
C HIS A 15 0.21 -12.40 -12.70
N VAL A 16 0.39 -12.34 -11.38
CA VAL A 16 0.73 -11.09 -10.68
C VAL A 16 2.19 -11.06 -10.23
N VAL A 17 2.70 -12.16 -9.67
CA VAL A 17 4.09 -12.21 -9.19
C VAL A 17 5.12 -11.90 -10.29
N PRO A 18 5.01 -12.44 -11.52
CA PRO A 18 5.96 -12.10 -12.59
C PRO A 18 5.98 -10.60 -12.90
N LEU A 19 4.82 -9.95 -12.92
CA LEU A 19 4.71 -8.50 -13.14
C LEU A 19 5.39 -7.70 -12.03
N LEU A 20 5.19 -8.07 -10.76
CA LEU A 20 5.82 -7.39 -9.63
C LEU A 20 7.34 -7.56 -9.65
N VAL A 21 7.83 -8.76 -9.96
CA VAL A 21 9.27 -9.02 -10.11
C VAL A 21 9.87 -8.19 -11.25
N GLU A 22 9.19 -8.12 -12.40
CA GLU A 22 9.59 -7.27 -13.53
C GLU A 22 9.63 -5.78 -13.13
N ALA A 23 8.71 -5.34 -12.29
CA ALA A 23 8.68 -3.99 -11.73
C ALA A 23 9.73 -3.74 -10.63
N GLY A 24 10.57 -4.73 -10.29
CA GLY A 24 11.67 -4.59 -9.33
C GLY A 24 11.33 -4.95 -7.88
N PHE A 25 10.19 -5.60 -7.62
CA PHE A 25 9.88 -6.14 -6.29
C PHE A 25 10.61 -7.48 -6.08
N ASP A 26 11.89 -7.40 -5.75
CA ASP A 26 12.79 -8.55 -5.60
C ASP A 26 12.82 -9.13 -4.18
N ASP A 27 12.41 -8.35 -3.17
CA ASP A 27 12.29 -8.81 -1.79
C ASP A 27 10.86 -9.26 -1.48
N VAL A 28 10.66 -10.56 -1.27
CA VAL A 28 9.32 -11.17 -1.16
C VAL A 28 9.21 -12.07 0.07
N THR A 29 8.11 -11.94 0.81
CA THR A 29 7.73 -12.88 1.87
C THR A 29 6.23 -13.17 1.81
N GLY A 30 5.88 -14.37 1.36
CA GLY A 30 4.48 -14.80 1.23
C GLY A 30 3.73 -14.00 0.16
N ARG A 31 2.92 -13.02 0.58
CA ARG A 31 2.14 -12.12 -0.28
C ARG A 31 2.46 -10.64 -0.03
N ARG A 32 3.64 -10.40 0.51
CA ARG A 32 4.21 -9.08 0.72
C ARG A 32 5.45 -8.95 -0.14
N PHE A 33 5.55 -7.82 -0.80
CA PHE A 33 6.55 -7.53 -1.81
C PHE A 33 7.14 -6.17 -1.46
N TRP A 34 8.45 -6.09 -1.41
CA TRP A 34 9.19 -4.85 -1.21
C TRP A 34 10.07 -4.59 -2.42
N ARG A 35 10.15 -3.31 -2.78
CA ARG A 35 11.07 -2.81 -3.79
C ARG A 35 11.87 -1.69 -3.16
N HIS A 36 13.17 -1.92 -3.01
CA HIS A 36 14.10 -0.94 -2.45
C HIS A 36 14.72 -0.14 -3.60
N ARG A 37 14.57 1.19 -3.54
CA ARG A 37 15.19 2.14 -4.47
C ARG A 37 16.01 3.15 -3.69
N TYR A 38 16.85 3.91 -4.37
CA TYR A 38 17.65 4.93 -3.72
C TYR A 38 16.74 5.93 -3.00
N GLY A 39 16.84 5.97 -1.67
CA GLY A 39 16.05 6.86 -0.83
C GLY A 39 14.57 6.47 -0.65
N ARG A 40 14.16 5.24 -0.99
CA ARG A 40 12.74 4.86 -1.00
C ARG A 40 12.52 3.36 -0.85
N ILE A 41 11.47 2.99 -0.13
CA ILE A 41 10.96 1.62 -0.07
C ILE A 41 9.50 1.63 -0.50
N ASP A 42 9.18 0.87 -1.54
CA ASP A 42 7.80 0.57 -1.92
C ASP A 42 7.38 -0.76 -1.31
N HIS A 43 6.12 -0.88 -0.94
CA HIS A 43 5.53 -2.09 -0.41
C HIS A 43 4.20 -2.38 -1.11
N VAL A 44 3.97 -3.65 -1.42
CA VAL A 44 2.70 -4.19 -1.90
C VAL A 44 2.32 -5.38 -1.05
N GLU A 45 1.08 -5.39 -0.54
CA GLU A 45 0.52 -6.51 0.21
C GLU A 45 -0.81 -6.98 -0.40
N ILE A 46 -0.89 -8.29 -0.66
CA ILE A 46 -2.12 -8.96 -1.11
C ILE A 46 -2.66 -9.81 0.04
N SER A 47 -3.56 -9.25 0.85
CA SER A 47 -4.10 -9.93 2.05
C SER A 47 -5.37 -10.71 1.72
N SER A 48 -5.34 -12.04 1.89
CA SER A 48 -6.57 -12.83 1.95
C SER A 48 -7.38 -12.49 3.21
N LEU A 49 -8.69 -12.68 3.15
CA LEU A 49 -9.54 -12.61 4.33
C LEU A 49 -9.24 -13.77 5.30
N SER A 50 -9.16 -13.46 6.59
CA SER A 50 -9.24 -14.48 7.64
C SER A 50 -10.64 -15.10 7.66
N THR A 51 -10.80 -16.28 8.27
CA THR A 51 -12.11 -16.96 8.37
C THR A 51 -13.21 -16.05 8.92
N TYR A 52 -12.90 -15.27 9.97
CA TYR A 52 -13.84 -14.32 10.56
C TYR A 52 -14.22 -13.18 9.58
N ARG A 53 -13.22 -12.62 8.88
CA ARG A 53 -13.46 -11.55 7.90
C ARG A 53 -14.21 -12.06 6.67
N ALA A 54 -13.95 -13.30 6.25
CA ALA A 54 -14.68 -13.96 5.17
C ALA A 54 -16.16 -14.14 5.53
N LEU A 55 -16.45 -14.63 6.74
CA LEU A 55 -17.83 -14.79 7.23
C LEU A 55 -18.58 -13.44 7.28
N THR A 56 -17.98 -12.43 7.92
CA THR A 56 -18.59 -11.10 8.05
C THR A 56 -18.79 -10.40 6.71
N ALA A 57 -17.89 -10.62 5.75
CA ALA A 57 -18.01 -10.09 4.40
C ALA A 57 -18.93 -10.93 3.48
N GLN A 58 -19.47 -12.07 3.94
CA GLN A 58 -20.17 -13.06 3.09
C GLN A 58 -19.32 -13.44 1.86
N ALA A 59 -18.06 -13.77 2.11
CA ALA A 59 -17.06 -14.10 1.11
C ALA A 59 -16.26 -15.34 1.54
N THR A 60 -15.35 -15.82 0.68
CA THR A 60 -14.45 -16.92 1.03
C THR A 60 -13.09 -16.41 1.51
N THR A 61 -12.29 -17.29 2.12
CA THR A 61 -10.89 -16.97 2.46
C THR A 61 -9.98 -16.78 1.24
N ALA A 62 -10.45 -17.17 0.04
CA ALA A 62 -9.80 -16.84 -1.22
C ALA A 62 -10.07 -15.40 -1.68
N SER A 63 -11.00 -14.69 -1.05
CA SER A 63 -11.21 -13.26 -1.31
C SER A 63 -10.08 -12.44 -0.69
N PHE A 64 -9.73 -11.31 -1.31
CA PHE A 64 -8.54 -10.55 -0.93
C PHE A 64 -8.67 -9.04 -1.13
N VAL A 65 -7.80 -8.29 -0.46
CA VAL A 65 -7.59 -6.86 -0.64
C VAL A 65 -6.14 -6.60 -1.00
N VAL A 66 -5.88 -5.49 -1.70
CA VAL A 66 -4.52 -5.11 -2.10
C VAL A 66 -4.20 -3.72 -1.59
N ARG A 67 -3.14 -3.65 -0.79
CA ARG A 67 -2.62 -2.40 -0.23
C ARG A 67 -1.23 -2.13 -0.76
N MET A 68 -0.93 -0.86 -0.91
CA MET A 68 0.37 -0.36 -1.31
C MET A 68 0.84 0.68 -0.33
N ALA A 69 2.15 0.85 -0.21
CA ALA A 69 2.69 1.93 0.57
C ALA A 69 4.08 2.34 0.11
N ILE A 70 4.45 3.56 0.45
CA ILE A 70 5.73 4.17 0.13
C ILE A 70 6.31 4.75 1.42
N SER A 71 7.55 4.40 1.69
CA SER A 71 8.40 5.02 2.70
C SER A 71 9.52 5.76 2.01
N LEU A 72 9.69 7.04 2.31
CA LEU A 72 10.85 7.81 1.85
C LEU A 72 11.97 7.73 2.87
N GLU A 73 13.20 7.87 2.41
CA GLU A 73 14.35 8.07 3.28
C GLU A 73 14.14 9.35 4.08
N HIS A 74 14.37 9.28 5.39
CA HIS A 74 14.13 10.37 6.35
C HIS A 74 12.66 10.77 6.55
N TYR A 75 11.71 10.29 5.75
CA TYR A 75 10.27 10.42 5.99
C TYR A 75 9.58 9.06 5.80
N GLY A 76 9.54 8.28 6.87
CA GLY A 76 9.18 6.87 6.79
C GLY A 76 9.25 6.16 8.13
N PHE A 77 9.33 4.83 8.07
CA PHE A 77 9.28 3.96 9.25
C PHE A 77 10.36 4.24 10.29
N GLU A 78 11.53 4.77 9.91
CA GLU A 78 12.65 5.04 10.83
C GLU A 78 12.34 6.17 11.81
N ASN A 79 11.50 7.12 11.39
CA ASN A 79 11.12 8.28 12.18
C ASN A 79 9.74 8.15 12.79
N ASP A 80 9.01 7.06 12.49
CA ASP A 80 7.72 6.76 13.09
C ASP A 80 7.93 6.34 14.57
N PRO A 81 7.48 7.17 15.54
CA PRO A 81 7.70 6.88 16.96
C PRO A 81 6.93 5.64 17.44
N PHE A 82 5.91 5.20 16.70
CA PHE A 82 5.07 4.07 17.07
C PHE A 82 5.62 2.74 16.53
N HIS A 83 6.28 2.74 15.37
CA HIS A 83 6.61 1.50 14.65
C HIS A 83 8.10 1.24 14.43
N LYS A 84 8.99 2.24 14.61
CA LYS A 84 10.42 2.11 14.26
C LYS A 84 11.16 0.92 14.88
N HIS A 85 10.73 0.44 16.05
CA HIS A 85 11.37 -0.68 16.76
C HIS A 85 10.89 -2.07 16.33
N HIS A 86 9.88 -2.14 15.45
CA HIS A 86 9.21 -3.39 15.06
C HIS A 86 9.28 -3.63 13.55
N ILE A 87 10.34 -3.15 12.90
CA ILE A 87 10.57 -3.34 11.47
C ILE A 87 11.46 -4.56 11.28
N ALA A 88 10.96 -5.55 10.55
CA ALA A 88 11.72 -6.74 10.21
C ALA A 88 12.82 -6.41 9.18
N MET A 89 13.94 -7.14 9.23
CA MET A 89 15.00 -7.05 8.24
C MET A 89 14.85 -8.15 7.19
N GLY A 90 15.02 -7.77 5.94
CA GLY A 90 15.10 -8.64 4.76
C GLY A 90 16.51 -8.68 4.17
N PRO A 91 16.69 -9.43 3.07
CA PRO A 91 17.96 -9.51 2.35
C PRO A 91 18.38 -8.17 1.72
N SER A 92 17.41 -7.36 1.29
CA SER A 92 17.65 -6.06 0.64
C SER A 92 17.58 -4.87 1.60
N GLY A 93 17.21 -5.10 2.87
CA GLY A 93 17.10 -4.05 3.87
C GLY A 93 15.83 -4.17 4.73
N PRO A 94 15.38 -3.07 5.37
CA PRO A 94 14.17 -3.05 6.20
C PRO A 94 12.92 -3.40 5.39
N ARG A 95 11.96 -4.08 6.04
CA ARG A 95 10.67 -4.52 5.47
C ARG A 95 9.50 -3.96 6.30
N PRO A 96 9.17 -2.66 6.17
CA PRO A 96 8.01 -2.10 6.85
C PRO A 96 6.73 -2.67 6.23
N ASN A 97 5.70 -2.93 7.03
CA ASN A 97 4.37 -3.22 6.52
C ASN A 97 3.67 -1.91 6.13
N GLU A 98 2.54 -2.01 5.41
CA GLU A 98 1.78 -0.83 4.97
C GLU A 98 1.40 0.08 6.14
N ASN A 99 0.99 -0.49 7.28
CA ASN A 99 0.62 0.26 8.46
C ASN A 99 1.79 0.98 9.17
N GLN A 100 3.01 0.86 8.66
CA GLN A 100 4.23 1.47 9.19
C GLN A 100 4.82 2.49 8.20
N MET A 101 4.07 2.84 7.14
CA MET A 101 4.50 3.71 6.06
C MET A 101 3.54 4.90 5.90
N PRO A 102 4.07 6.11 5.62
CA PRO A 102 3.29 7.34 5.65
C PRO A 102 2.42 7.60 4.41
N ILE A 103 2.85 7.10 3.26
CA ILE A 103 2.10 7.22 2.00
C ILE A 103 1.52 5.84 1.73
N ARG A 104 0.21 5.75 1.58
CA ARG A 104 -0.53 4.48 1.47
C ARG A 104 -1.45 4.53 0.29
N GLY A 105 -1.73 3.38 -0.30
CA GLY A 105 -2.62 3.26 -1.43
C GLY A 105 -3.42 1.98 -1.36
N VAL A 106 -4.55 1.99 -2.04
CA VAL A 106 -5.40 0.81 -2.18
C VAL A 106 -5.73 0.64 -3.65
N VAL A 107 -5.56 -0.59 -4.11
CA VAL A 107 -5.97 -1.00 -5.45
C VAL A 107 -7.36 -1.61 -5.33
N CYS A 108 -8.25 -1.25 -6.25
CA CYS A 108 -9.63 -1.71 -6.26
C CYS A 108 -9.89 -2.65 -7.45
N PRO A 109 -10.88 -3.57 -7.37
CA PRO A 109 -11.34 -4.33 -8.52
C PRO A 109 -11.71 -3.41 -9.70
N LYS A 110 -11.55 -3.86 -10.96
CA LYS A 110 -11.84 -2.99 -12.12
C LYS A 110 -13.25 -2.41 -12.14
N ASP A 111 -14.21 -3.17 -11.61
CA ASP A 111 -15.63 -2.83 -11.61
C ASP A 111 -16.05 -2.19 -10.28
N ALA A 112 -15.09 -1.80 -9.43
CA ALA A 112 -15.39 -1.14 -8.18
C ALA A 112 -16.14 0.18 -8.43
N PRO A 113 -17.21 0.47 -7.68
CA PRO A 113 -17.88 1.76 -7.78
C PRO A 113 -16.90 2.90 -7.41
N PRO A 114 -17.10 4.09 -7.97
CA PRO A 114 -16.32 5.26 -7.59
C PRO A 114 -16.38 5.51 -6.08
N LEU A 115 -15.27 6.04 -5.53
CA LEU A 115 -15.20 6.53 -4.16
C LEU A 115 -16.44 7.39 -3.81
N ARG A 116 -17.06 7.09 -2.67
CA ARG A 116 -18.22 7.82 -2.14
C ARG A 116 -17.93 8.39 -0.76
N LEU A 117 -18.50 9.54 -0.43
CA LEU A 117 -18.40 10.09 0.92
C LEU A 117 -19.40 9.39 1.83
N GLY A 118 -18.90 8.56 2.74
CA GLY A 118 -19.66 7.91 3.80
C GLY A 118 -19.68 8.71 5.10
N ARG A 119 -20.25 8.10 6.15
CA ARG A 119 -20.39 8.74 7.47
C ARG A 119 -19.05 9.06 8.13
N TRP A 120 -18.03 8.26 7.84
CA TRP A 120 -16.73 8.31 8.51
C TRP A 120 -15.59 8.73 7.58
N GLY A 121 -15.92 9.25 6.41
CA GLY A 121 -14.96 9.60 5.37
C GLY A 121 -15.27 8.87 4.07
N TRP A 122 -14.28 8.82 3.20
CA TRP A 122 -14.44 8.27 1.87
C TRP A 122 -14.38 6.73 1.88
N GLU A 123 -15.30 6.10 1.16
CA GLU A 123 -15.46 4.65 1.06
C GLU A 123 -15.26 4.19 -0.39
N CYS A 124 -14.54 3.08 -0.57
CA CYS A 124 -14.39 2.37 -1.84
C CYS A 124 -14.55 0.87 -1.64
N GLU A 125 -14.93 0.17 -2.71
CA GLU A 125 -14.90 -1.29 -2.74
C GLU A 125 -13.48 -1.76 -3.05
N THR A 126 -12.87 -2.43 -2.09
CA THR A 126 -11.45 -2.86 -2.15
C THR A 126 -11.31 -4.38 -2.15
N LEU A 127 -12.43 -5.09 -2.05
CA LEU A 127 -12.47 -6.54 -1.88
C LEU A 127 -12.71 -7.22 -3.22
N TRP A 128 -11.76 -8.02 -3.67
CA TRP A 128 -12.00 -9.03 -4.69
C TRP A 128 -12.72 -10.20 -4.05
N ARG A 129 -14.02 -10.33 -4.35
CA ARG A 129 -14.85 -11.46 -3.92
C ARG A 129 -14.58 -12.65 -4.83
N VAL A 130 -14.15 -13.75 -4.24
CA VAL A 130 -13.81 -14.99 -4.96
C VAL A 130 -14.60 -16.13 -4.34
N THR A 131 -15.42 -16.81 -5.13
CA THR A 131 -16.28 -17.92 -4.71
C THR A 131 -15.97 -19.23 -5.42
N SER A 132 -15.17 -19.18 -6.50
CA SER A 132 -14.72 -20.35 -7.25
C SER A 132 -13.24 -20.26 -7.66
N VAL A 133 -12.67 -21.40 -8.09
CA VAL A 133 -11.29 -21.45 -8.60
C VAL A 133 -11.14 -20.64 -9.90
N ALA A 134 -12.16 -20.66 -10.76
CA ALA A 134 -12.18 -19.85 -11.99
C ALA A 134 -12.16 -18.35 -11.66
N GLU A 135 -12.93 -17.93 -10.66
CA GLU A 135 -12.91 -16.55 -10.17
C GLU A 135 -11.56 -16.17 -9.53
N ALA A 136 -10.85 -17.11 -8.90
CA ALA A 136 -9.52 -16.83 -8.36
C ALA A 136 -8.52 -16.49 -9.46
N ASP A 137 -8.58 -17.21 -10.59
CA ASP A 137 -7.75 -16.92 -11.77
C ASP A 137 -8.14 -15.58 -12.40
N GLN A 138 -9.44 -15.36 -12.61
CA GLN A 138 -9.95 -14.11 -13.18
C GLN A 138 -9.63 -12.89 -12.31
N ALA A 139 -9.71 -13.01 -10.99
CA ALA A 139 -9.37 -11.93 -10.05
C ALA A 139 -7.87 -11.63 -10.04
N ALA A 140 -7.00 -12.64 -10.26
CA ALA A 140 -5.56 -12.42 -10.41
C ALA A 140 -5.22 -11.75 -11.75
N VAL A 141 -5.92 -12.09 -12.84
CA VAL A 141 -5.81 -11.40 -14.13
C VAL A 141 -6.27 -9.95 -14.00
N ASP A 142 -7.42 -9.72 -13.37
CA ASP A 142 -7.92 -8.37 -13.09
C ASP A 142 -6.91 -7.56 -12.27
N LEU A 143 -6.39 -8.12 -11.19
CA LEU A 143 -5.39 -7.45 -10.37
C LEU A 143 -4.13 -7.09 -11.17
N ARG A 144 -3.66 -7.98 -12.05
CA ARG A 144 -2.53 -7.70 -12.95
C ARG A 144 -2.83 -6.48 -13.84
N GLU A 145 -4.03 -6.39 -14.41
CA GLU A 145 -4.44 -5.23 -15.21
C GLU A 145 -4.49 -3.95 -14.37
N GLN A 146 -4.99 -4.03 -13.13
CA GLN A 146 -5.01 -2.91 -12.19
C GLN A 146 -3.62 -2.40 -11.82
N PHE A 147 -2.68 -3.31 -11.57
CA PHE A 147 -1.28 -2.95 -11.38
C PHE A 147 -0.70 -2.23 -12.58
N THR A 148 -0.92 -2.80 -13.78
CA THR A 148 -0.36 -2.28 -15.03
C THR A 148 -0.91 -0.89 -15.37
N ARG A 149 -2.21 -0.66 -15.14
CA ARG A 149 -2.88 0.58 -15.54
C ARG A 149 -2.71 1.73 -14.56
N TYR A 150 -2.64 1.44 -13.25
CA TYR A 150 -2.73 2.50 -12.24
C TYR A 150 -1.71 2.32 -11.13
N ALA A 151 -1.62 1.11 -10.57
CA ALA A 151 -0.92 0.95 -9.30
C ALA A 151 0.59 1.13 -9.44
N LEU A 152 1.19 0.60 -10.51
CA LEU A 152 2.61 0.78 -10.80
C LEU A 152 2.93 2.24 -11.15
N GLU A 153 2.07 2.92 -11.91
CA GLU A 153 2.24 4.35 -12.22
C GLU A 153 2.34 5.20 -10.94
N TRP A 154 1.50 4.93 -9.95
CA TRP A 154 1.57 5.65 -8.67
C TRP A 154 2.80 5.32 -7.85
N LEU A 155 3.23 4.07 -7.91
CA LEU A 155 4.50 3.67 -7.33
C LEU A 155 5.67 4.32 -8.08
N GLU A 156 5.52 4.77 -9.32
CA GLU A 156 6.54 5.57 -10.02
C GLU A 156 6.44 7.08 -9.77
N THR A 157 5.36 7.58 -9.15
CA THR A 157 5.29 9.00 -8.77
C THR A 157 6.44 9.34 -7.83
N GLU A 158 7.26 10.31 -8.22
CA GLU A 158 8.29 10.90 -7.36
C GLU A 158 7.61 11.77 -6.31
N TRP A 159 7.98 11.54 -5.05
CA TRP A 159 7.45 12.28 -3.91
C TRP A 159 8.60 13.00 -3.24
N ASP A 160 8.46 14.31 -3.07
CA ASP A 160 9.36 15.05 -2.19
C ASP A 160 8.67 15.41 -0.86
N VAL A 161 9.51 15.72 0.13
CA VAL A 161 9.04 16.07 1.47
C VAL A 161 8.26 17.39 1.49
N GLN A 162 8.48 18.31 0.54
CA GLN A 162 7.68 19.54 0.44
C GLN A 162 6.25 19.24 -0.03
N ASP A 163 6.08 18.37 -1.02
CA ASP A 163 4.76 17.94 -1.51
C ASP A 163 3.96 17.31 -0.37
N ILE A 164 4.60 16.42 0.39
CA ILE A 164 4.02 15.81 1.58
C ILE A 164 3.63 16.87 2.61
N LEU A 165 4.52 17.80 2.96
CA LEU A 165 4.21 18.87 3.93
C LEU A 165 3.03 19.73 3.47
N ALA A 166 2.99 20.11 2.20
CA ALA A 166 1.90 20.90 1.64
C ALA A 166 0.56 20.17 1.80
N LEU A 167 0.52 18.86 1.48
CA LEU A 167 -0.65 18.01 1.68
C LEU A 167 -1.03 17.89 3.17
N LEU A 168 -0.04 17.67 4.05
CA LEU A 168 -0.24 17.57 5.50
C LEU A 168 -0.69 18.87 6.16
N HIS A 169 -0.47 20.03 5.55
CA HIS A 169 -0.97 21.32 6.04
C HIS A 169 -2.31 21.72 5.41
N TRP A 170 -2.76 21.03 4.37
CA TRP A 170 -4.01 21.35 3.70
C TRP A 170 -5.22 21.08 4.62
N GLN A 171 -5.99 22.12 4.94
CA GLN A 171 -7.10 22.03 5.89
C GLN A 171 -8.35 21.32 5.38
N GLU A 172 -8.49 21.15 4.06
CA GLU A 172 -9.58 20.33 3.53
C GLU A 172 -9.32 18.86 3.85
N SER A 173 -10.34 18.16 4.34
CA SER A 173 -10.35 16.73 4.66
C SER A 173 -10.30 15.83 3.41
N ARG A 174 -9.54 16.24 2.39
CA ARG A 174 -9.24 15.38 1.24
C ARG A 174 -8.14 14.41 1.66
N LEU A 175 -8.58 13.26 2.17
CA LEU A 175 -7.71 12.16 2.57
C LEU A 175 -6.93 11.55 1.38
N PHE A 176 -7.20 11.96 0.14
CA PHE A 176 -6.62 11.37 -1.06
C PHE A 176 -5.69 12.33 -1.80
N ILE A 177 -4.57 11.77 -2.23
CA ILE A 177 -3.54 12.44 -3.02
C ILE A 177 -3.77 12.23 -4.52
N ALA A 178 -4.21 11.03 -4.91
CA ALA A 178 -4.53 10.69 -6.30
C ALA A 178 -5.68 9.68 -6.35
N LYS A 179 -6.49 9.75 -7.42
CA LYS A 179 -7.59 8.82 -7.69
C LYS A 179 -7.55 8.41 -9.16
N SER A 180 -7.73 7.13 -9.42
CA SER A 180 -7.95 6.60 -10.77
C SER A 180 -9.45 6.57 -11.10
N GLU A 181 -9.78 6.47 -12.38
CA GLU A 181 -11.17 6.44 -12.85
C GLU A 181 -12.00 5.32 -12.19
N ASN A 182 -11.38 4.18 -11.88
CA ASN A 182 -12.04 3.03 -11.27
C ASN A 182 -12.01 2.99 -9.73
N GLY A 183 -11.58 4.08 -9.09
CA GLY A 183 -11.65 4.20 -7.64
C GLY A 183 -10.50 3.56 -6.86
N SER A 184 -9.44 3.07 -7.52
CA SER A 184 -8.15 2.97 -6.82
C SER A 184 -7.82 4.36 -6.26
N HIS A 185 -7.09 4.45 -5.15
CA HIS A 185 -6.65 5.74 -4.59
C HIS A 185 -5.35 5.65 -3.80
N LEU A 186 -4.68 6.80 -3.68
CA LEU A 186 -3.52 7.02 -2.80
C LEU A 186 -3.91 8.02 -1.71
N GLN A 187 -3.49 7.78 -0.47
CA GLN A 187 -3.75 8.60 0.71
C GLN A 187 -2.48 8.80 1.54
N LEU A 188 -2.43 9.89 2.30
CA LEU A 188 -1.49 10.01 3.41
C LEU A 188 -2.12 9.35 4.63
N ASP A 189 -1.31 8.60 5.38
CA ASP A 189 -1.70 7.99 6.66
C ASP A 189 -2.03 9.01 7.76
N ALA A 190 -1.80 10.29 7.49
CA ALA A 190 -2.13 11.40 8.36
C ALA A 190 -3.64 11.70 8.34
N GLU A 191 -4.41 10.90 9.07
CA GLU A 191 -5.85 11.12 9.25
C GLU A 191 -6.15 12.46 9.94
N LEU A 192 -7.30 13.05 9.62
CA LEU A 192 -7.99 14.21 10.21
C LEU A 192 -7.13 15.42 10.64
N PRO A 193 -7.44 16.65 10.16
CA PRO A 193 -6.83 17.87 10.71
C PRO A 193 -6.84 17.88 12.25
N GLY A 194 -5.66 18.08 12.85
CA GLY A 194 -5.50 18.14 14.31
C GLY A 194 -5.31 16.79 15.03
N SER A 195 -5.32 15.65 14.32
CA SER A 195 -5.04 14.35 14.94
C SER A 195 -3.58 14.25 15.42
N ALA A 196 -3.34 13.45 16.46
CA ALA A 196 -1.99 13.19 16.96
C ALA A 196 -1.10 12.52 15.90
N ILE A 197 -1.69 11.65 15.06
CA ILE A 197 -1.00 10.98 13.96
C ILE A 197 -0.54 12.03 12.95
N ARG A 198 -1.45 12.89 12.47
CA ARG A 198 -1.10 13.96 11.52
C ARG A 198 -0.02 14.90 12.05
N ASN A 199 -0.08 15.29 13.31
CA ASN A 199 0.97 16.11 13.93
C ASN A 199 2.32 15.40 13.99
N ALA A 200 2.34 14.08 14.25
CA ALA A 200 3.57 13.28 14.18
C ALA A 200 4.13 13.24 12.75
N HIS A 201 3.29 13.03 11.74
CA HIS A 201 3.72 13.06 10.33
C HIS A 201 4.26 14.44 9.91
N ILE A 202 3.65 15.55 10.35
CA ILE A 202 4.18 16.90 10.11
C ILE A 202 5.57 17.02 10.72
N ALA A 203 5.75 16.65 11.99
CA ALA A 203 7.04 16.72 12.66
C ALA A 203 8.12 15.85 11.97
N MET A 204 7.73 14.65 11.50
CA MET A 204 8.62 13.77 10.73
C MET A 204 9.06 14.42 9.42
N ALA A 205 8.13 14.98 8.65
CA ALA A 205 8.42 15.61 7.37
C ALA A 205 9.25 16.90 7.54
N GLU A 206 8.96 17.72 8.56
CA GLU A 206 9.78 18.88 8.90
C GLU A 206 11.21 18.50 9.30
N ASN A 207 11.38 17.40 10.04
CA ASN A 207 12.70 16.89 10.40
C ASN A 207 13.47 16.38 9.18
N ALA A 208 12.78 15.68 8.27
CA ALA A 208 13.34 15.21 7.00
C ALA A 208 13.86 16.38 6.15
N LYS A 209 13.07 17.47 6.06
CA LYS A 209 13.44 18.71 5.36
C LYS A 209 14.74 19.33 5.91
N LYS A 210 14.94 19.29 7.24
CA LYS A 210 16.11 19.89 7.92
C LYS A 210 17.37 19.03 7.80
N ASN A 211 17.26 17.73 7.56
CA ASN A 211 18.37 16.79 7.61
C ASN A 211 18.48 15.88 6.36
N PRO A 212 18.62 16.43 5.14
CA PRO A 212 18.63 15.63 3.90
C PRO A 212 19.86 14.72 3.70
N HIS A 213 20.84 14.75 4.61
CA HIS A 213 22.14 14.07 4.43
C HIS A 213 22.58 13.19 5.62
N ARG A 214 21.74 13.01 6.65
CA ARG A 214 22.14 12.26 7.86
C ARG A 214 22.21 10.73 7.66
N GLY A 215 21.84 10.21 6.48
CA GLY A 215 21.99 8.80 6.09
C GLY A 215 23.37 8.41 5.53
N ARG A 216 24.22 9.36 5.13
CA ARG A 216 25.60 9.08 4.71
C ARG A 216 26.49 8.80 5.93
N LYS A 217 26.32 7.66 6.60
CA LYS A 217 27.51 7.01 7.15
C LYS A 217 28.28 6.48 5.97
N ALA A 218 29.38 7.17 5.65
CA ALA A 218 30.39 6.66 4.73
C ALA A 218 30.81 5.27 5.21
N THR A 219 30.35 4.23 4.53
CA THR A 219 31.05 2.95 4.51
C THR A 219 32.33 3.20 3.72
N GLN A 220 33.41 3.50 4.45
CA GLN A 220 34.77 3.22 4.01
C GLN A 220 35.06 1.72 4.22
#